data_AF-A0A5C6FG79-F1
#
_entry.id   AF-A0A5C6FG79-F1
#
_cell.length_a   1.000
_cell.length_b   1.000
_cell.length_c   1.000
_cell.angle_alpha   90.00
_cell.angle_beta   90.00
_cell.angle_gamma   90.00
#
_symmetry.space_group_name_H-M   'P 1'
#
loop_
_entity.id
_entity.type
_entity.pdbx_description
1 polymer ?
#
loop_
_entity_poly.entity_id
_entity_poly.type
_entity_poly.pdbx_seq_one_letter_code
_entity_poly.pdbx_strand_id
1 'polypeptide(L)'
;MRCTSENIARRSNAEDQVTGHFWEGRYKAQILLDEAILLVCAAYVDLNPIRAALAETPETSDFTGAKERIDDLSERSDRSRASTHDWERSRRRRRSGWMSPIEINERDDEVGPAVDASGRRASSKGFLPVSMARYLELLDWTGRQLCADKVGSIPEHLSPILQRIGLDTHGWCDIVRKFGRIFKRAAGTPESLASEACRRGQGWLCARENPLGLSSV
;
A
#
# COMPACT_ATOMS: atom_id res chain seq x y z
N MET A 1 14.28 -10.80 8.58
CA MET A 1 13.01 -11.55 8.71
C MET A 1 13.08 -12.74 9.65
N ARG A 2 14.13 -13.59 9.64
CA ARG A 2 14.20 -14.80 10.49
C ARG A 2 13.83 -14.53 11.96
N CYS A 3 14.43 -13.53 12.60
CA CYS A 3 14.15 -13.22 14.02
C CYS A 3 12.69 -12.80 14.30
N THR A 4 12.01 -12.15 13.34
CA THR A 4 10.61 -11.71 13.49
C THR A 4 9.64 -12.86 13.22
N SER A 5 9.93 -13.67 12.19
CA SER A 5 9.04 -14.73 11.71
C SER A 5 9.15 -16.03 12.51
N GLU A 6 10.28 -16.26 13.18
CA GLU A 6 10.55 -17.52 13.90
C GLU A 6 9.60 -17.74 15.08
N ASN A 7 9.32 -16.70 15.88
CA ASN A 7 8.43 -16.83 17.04
C ASN A 7 7.02 -17.25 16.60
N ILE A 8 6.47 -16.59 15.57
CA ILE A 8 5.16 -16.91 15.01
C ILE A 8 5.16 -18.34 14.44
N ALA A 9 6.18 -18.72 13.65
CA ALA A 9 6.28 -20.06 13.10
C ALA A 9 6.30 -21.14 14.18
N ARG A 10 7.06 -20.93 15.26
CA ARG A 10 7.14 -21.87 16.39
C ARG A 10 5.79 -22.01 17.10
N ARG A 11 5.09 -20.89 17.32
CA ARG A 11 3.77 -20.88 17.97
C ARG A 11 2.72 -21.60 17.13
N SER A 12 2.57 -21.27 15.83
CA SER A 12 1.60 -21.95 14.97
C SER A 12 1.91 -23.44 14.80
N ASN A 13 3.18 -23.83 14.59
CA ASN A 13 3.55 -25.24 14.52
C ASN A 13 3.19 -25.99 15.82
N ALA A 14 3.37 -25.36 16.99
CA ALA A 14 2.99 -25.95 18.27
C ALA A 14 1.45 -26.06 18.43
N GLU A 15 0.69 -25.05 17.99
CA GLU A 15 -0.78 -25.06 17.97
C GLU A 15 -1.33 -26.19 17.08
N ASP A 16 -0.73 -26.40 15.91
CA ASP A 16 -1.13 -27.43 14.94
C ASP A 16 -0.50 -28.81 15.22
N GLN A 17 0.34 -28.94 16.25
CA GLN A 17 1.11 -30.15 16.59
C GLN A 17 1.98 -30.69 15.43
N VAL A 18 2.54 -29.80 14.62
CA VAL A 18 3.43 -30.14 13.49
C VAL A 18 4.87 -29.65 13.72
N THR A 19 5.81 -30.16 12.92
CA THR A 19 7.20 -29.67 12.88
C THR A 19 7.60 -29.35 11.44
N GLY A 20 8.60 -28.47 11.26
CA GLY A 20 9.12 -28.12 9.94
C GLY A 20 9.03 -26.64 9.59
N HIS A 21 9.24 -26.35 8.30
CA HIS A 21 9.30 -24.98 7.78
C HIS A 21 7.90 -24.39 7.55
N PHE A 22 7.37 -23.68 8.55
CA PHE A 22 6.08 -22.99 8.45
C PHE A 22 5.99 -22.00 7.26
N TRP A 23 7.07 -21.25 7.01
CA TRP A 23 7.06 -20.13 6.07
C TRP A 23 7.65 -20.43 4.66
N GLU A 24 8.11 -21.65 4.39
CA GLU A 24 8.61 -22.16 3.07
C GLU A 24 9.50 -21.21 2.22
N GLY A 25 10.24 -20.27 2.83
CA GLY A 25 11.07 -19.29 2.09
C GLY A 25 10.27 -18.26 1.27
N ARG A 26 8.95 -18.17 1.46
CA ARG A 26 8.04 -17.31 0.67
C ARG A 26 8.11 -15.82 1.03
N TYR A 27 8.78 -15.47 2.12
CA TYR A 27 8.82 -14.10 2.65
C TYR A 27 10.09 -13.38 2.22
N LYS A 28 9.91 -12.22 1.61
CA LYS A 28 10.99 -11.37 1.10
C LYS A 28 10.83 -9.98 1.68
N ALA A 29 11.95 -9.34 1.99
CA ALA A 29 11.99 -7.91 2.25
C ALA A 29 12.30 -7.21 0.93
N GLN A 30 11.41 -6.32 0.52
CA GLN A 30 11.58 -5.50 -0.66
C GLN A 30 11.67 -4.04 -0.23
N ILE A 31 12.66 -3.32 -0.73
CA ILE A 31 12.81 -1.90 -0.45
C ILE A 31 11.88 -1.12 -1.38
N LEU A 32 11.08 -0.22 -0.80
CA LEU A 32 10.28 0.76 -1.53
C LEU A 32 11.12 2.04 -1.61
N LEU A 33 11.44 2.49 -2.83
CA LEU A 33 12.46 3.52 -3.04
C LEU A 33 11.91 4.94 -3.21
N ASP A 34 10.63 5.08 -3.53
CA ASP A 34 9.98 6.36 -3.83
C ASP A 34 8.49 6.37 -3.48
N GLU A 35 7.87 7.52 -3.60
CA GLU A 35 6.46 7.74 -3.25
C GLU A 35 5.48 7.07 -4.21
N ALA A 36 5.82 7.02 -5.50
CA ALA A 36 5.02 6.32 -6.51
C ALA A 36 4.85 4.86 -6.12
N ILE A 37 5.95 4.20 -5.71
CA ILE A 37 5.88 2.81 -5.29
C ILE A 37 5.22 2.60 -3.93
N LEU A 38 5.25 3.60 -3.03
CA LEU A 38 4.49 3.53 -1.78
C LEU A 38 2.99 3.45 -2.08
N LEU A 39 2.48 4.27 -3.00
CA LEU A 39 1.07 4.27 -3.39
C LEU A 39 0.68 2.93 -4.03
N VAL A 40 1.48 2.46 -4.99
CA VAL A 40 1.26 1.18 -5.67
C VAL A 40 1.30 0.02 -4.68
N CYS A 41 2.27 0.00 -3.76
CA CYS A 41 2.41 -1.07 -2.78
C CYS A 41 1.22 -1.10 -1.81
N ALA A 42 0.76 0.06 -1.33
CA ALA A 42 -0.42 0.13 -0.49
C ALA A 42 -1.65 -0.44 -1.22
N ALA A 43 -1.89 -0.02 -2.46
CA ALA A 43 -2.97 -0.55 -3.28
C ALA A 43 -2.82 -2.05 -3.59
N TYR A 44 -1.60 -2.51 -3.88
CA TYR A 44 -1.30 -3.93 -4.10
C TYR A 44 -1.71 -4.78 -2.90
N VAL A 45 -1.37 -4.32 -1.68
CA VAL A 45 -1.68 -5.02 -0.44
C VAL A 45 -3.17 -5.02 -0.15
N ASP A 46 -3.82 -3.86 -0.20
CA ASP A 46 -5.26 -3.74 0.12
C ASP A 46 -6.16 -4.43 -0.91
N LEU A 47 -5.68 -4.62 -2.15
CA LEU A 47 -6.40 -5.35 -3.19
C LEU A 47 -6.00 -6.83 -3.31
N ASN A 48 -5.15 -7.35 -2.40
CA ASN A 48 -4.77 -8.77 -2.43
C ASN A 48 -5.97 -9.72 -2.34
N PRO A 49 -6.94 -9.55 -1.42
CA PRO A 49 -8.11 -10.44 -1.36
C PRO A 49 -8.97 -10.41 -2.61
N ILE A 50 -9.12 -9.25 -3.25
CA ILE A 50 -9.83 -9.11 -4.53
C ILE A 50 -9.09 -9.86 -5.64
N ARG A 51 -7.77 -9.69 -5.73
CA ARG A 51 -6.93 -10.42 -6.69
C ARG A 51 -6.92 -11.93 -6.46
N ALA A 52 -7.14 -12.37 -5.23
CA ALA A 52 -7.24 -13.78 -4.87
C ALA A 52 -8.68 -14.32 -4.99
N ALA A 53 -9.63 -13.52 -5.46
CA ALA A 53 -11.06 -13.86 -5.52
C ALA A 53 -11.67 -14.26 -4.16
N LEU A 54 -11.15 -13.70 -3.07
CA LEU A 54 -11.66 -13.87 -1.70
C LEU A 54 -12.66 -12.76 -1.31
N ALA A 55 -12.67 -11.65 -2.04
CA ALA A 55 -13.58 -10.53 -1.86
C ALA A 55 -13.87 -9.88 -3.23
N GLU A 56 -15.02 -9.24 -3.38
CA GLU A 56 -15.36 -8.51 -4.61
C GLU A 56 -15.01 -7.03 -4.53
N THR A 57 -14.99 -6.46 -3.32
CA THR A 57 -14.76 -5.04 -3.08
C THR A 57 -13.91 -4.80 -1.82
N PRO A 58 -13.30 -3.62 -1.66
CA PRO A 58 -12.56 -3.30 -0.43
C PRO A 58 -13.41 -3.40 0.85
N GLU A 59 -14.71 -3.11 0.77
CA GLU A 59 -15.66 -3.21 1.88
C GLU A 59 -15.95 -4.64 2.33
N THR A 60 -15.69 -5.64 1.48
CA THR A 60 -15.92 -7.07 1.77
C THR A 60 -14.62 -7.84 2.07
N SER A 61 -13.50 -7.12 2.15
CA SER A 61 -12.17 -7.69 2.33
C SER A 61 -11.74 -7.70 3.81
N ASP A 62 -12.23 -8.67 4.59
CA ASP A 62 -12.17 -8.70 6.07
C ASP A 62 -10.78 -8.60 6.74
N PHE A 63 -9.69 -8.69 5.99
CA PHE A 63 -8.31 -8.72 6.53
C PHE A 63 -7.38 -7.70 5.88
N THR A 64 -7.88 -6.52 5.50
CA THR A 64 -7.07 -5.44 4.92
C THR A 64 -7.17 -4.13 5.70
N GLY A 65 -6.13 -3.30 5.56
CA GLY A 65 -6.12 -1.97 6.16
C GLY A 65 -7.23 -1.09 5.59
N ALA A 66 -7.52 -1.22 4.29
CA ALA A 66 -8.65 -0.58 3.65
C ALA A 66 -9.99 -0.89 4.35
N LYS A 67 -10.28 -2.17 4.64
CA LYS A 67 -11.51 -2.57 5.33
C LYS A 67 -11.63 -1.97 6.72
N GLU A 68 -10.57 -2.03 7.53
CA GLU A 68 -10.59 -1.44 8.87
C GLU A 68 -10.82 0.08 8.85
N ARG A 69 -10.28 0.76 7.84
CA ARG A 69 -10.47 2.20 7.62
C ARG A 69 -11.89 2.52 7.19
N ILE A 70 -12.45 1.73 6.27
CA ILE A 70 -13.84 1.84 5.82
C ILE A 70 -14.79 1.65 7.01
N ASP A 71 -14.55 0.64 7.85
CA ASP A 71 -15.39 0.38 9.03
C ASP A 71 -15.37 1.56 10.00
N ASP A 72 -14.18 2.07 10.35
CA ASP A 72 -14.06 3.25 11.22
C ASP A 72 -14.68 4.53 10.62
N LEU A 73 -14.74 4.63 9.28
CA LEU A 73 -15.46 5.70 8.57
C LEU A 73 -16.98 5.48 8.63
N SER A 74 -17.44 4.24 8.53
CA SER A 74 -18.87 3.90 8.59
C SER A 74 -19.47 4.08 10.00
N GLU A 75 -18.69 3.77 11.03
CA GLU A 75 -19.07 3.89 12.45
C GLU A 75 -19.01 5.36 12.96
N ARG A 76 -18.64 6.30 12.09
CA ARG A 76 -18.47 7.71 12.42
C ARG A 76 -19.83 8.39 12.61
N SER A 77 -20.13 8.76 13.86
CA SER A 77 -21.36 9.49 14.23
C SER A 77 -21.40 10.94 13.73
N ASP A 78 -20.24 11.58 13.53
CA ASP A 78 -20.13 12.98 13.12
C ASP A 78 -19.60 13.11 11.68
N ARG A 79 -20.54 13.22 10.72
CA ARG A 79 -20.29 13.44 9.29
C ARG A 79 -19.94 14.89 8.94
N SER A 80 -20.02 15.83 9.90
CA SER A 80 -19.85 17.27 9.64
C SER A 80 -18.38 17.69 9.51
N ARG A 81 -17.47 17.01 10.21
CA ARG A 81 -16.02 17.25 10.07
C ARG A 81 -15.52 16.71 8.74
N ALA A 82 -14.78 17.51 7.98
CA ALA A 82 -14.12 17.04 6.76
C ALA A 82 -13.26 15.79 7.05
N SER A 83 -13.20 14.86 6.10
CA SER A 83 -12.30 13.70 6.18
C SER A 83 -10.87 14.10 5.79
N THR A 84 -10.29 15.08 6.51
CA THR A 84 -8.89 15.54 6.41
C THR A 84 -7.94 14.75 7.33
N HIS A 85 -6.70 14.45 6.93
CA HIS A 85 -5.68 13.69 7.69
C HIS A 85 -5.74 13.70 9.24
N ASP A 86 -6.08 14.82 9.89
CA ASP A 86 -6.37 14.92 11.33
C ASP A 86 -7.37 13.86 11.84
N TRP A 87 -8.34 13.48 11.02
CA TRP A 87 -9.34 12.47 11.34
C TRP A 87 -8.71 11.09 11.57
N GLU A 88 -7.65 10.74 10.83
CA GLU A 88 -6.88 9.49 10.97
C GLU A 88 -5.96 9.52 12.18
N ARG A 89 -5.47 10.71 12.52
CA ARG A 89 -4.62 10.95 13.70
C ARG A 89 -5.43 10.87 15.00
N SER A 90 -6.76 10.88 14.90
CA SER A 90 -7.64 10.79 16.07
C SER A 90 -7.50 9.45 16.81
N ARG A 91 -7.25 9.54 18.12
CA ARG A 91 -7.15 8.42 19.06
C ARG A 91 -8.43 7.58 19.22
N ARG A 92 -9.56 8.02 18.64
CA ARG A 92 -10.89 7.41 18.78
C ARG A 92 -11.13 6.22 17.85
N ARG A 93 -10.21 5.93 16.93
CA ARG A 93 -10.33 4.84 15.95
C ARG A 93 -10.08 3.49 16.61
N ARG A 94 -11.03 2.57 16.46
CA ARG A 94 -10.99 1.25 17.12
C ARG A 94 -10.29 0.22 16.24
N ARG A 95 -10.54 0.25 14.93
CA ARG A 95 -10.03 -0.74 13.99
C ARG A 95 -8.72 -0.28 13.39
N SER A 96 -8.71 0.84 12.66
CA SER A 96 -7.52 1.45 12.03
C SER A 96 -6.61 2.25 12.98
N GLY A 97 -6.87 2.17 14.29
CA GLY A 97 -6.20 2.95 15.33
C GLY A 97 -4.70 2.66 15.50
N TRP A 98 -4.20 1.58 14.93
CA TRP A 98 -2.81 1.14 15.03
C TRP A 98 -1.95 1.47 13.79
N MET A 99 -2.52 2.17 12.80
CA MET A 99 -2.12 1.92 11.41
C MET A 99 -1.39 3.02 10.63
N SER A 100 -0.73 4.05 11.17
CA SER A 100 -0.32 5.27 10.40
C SER A 100 -1.42 5.94 9.54
N PRO A 101 -1.54 7.27 9.48
CA PRO A 101 -2.44 7.91 8.52
C PRO A 101 -2.08 7.56 7.06
N ILE A 102 -3.03 7.60 6.12
CA ILE A 102 -2.71 7.57 4.69
C ILE A 102 -2.12 8.91 4.28
N GLU A 103 -2.85 9.98 4.56
CA GLU A 103 -2.51 11.32 4.08
C GLU A 103 -1.37 11.95 4.88
N ILE A 104 -0.29 12.29 4.19
CA ILE A 104 0.75 13.22 4.66
C ILE A 104 0.41 14.63 4.17
N ASN A 105 0.51 15.61 5.06
CA ASN A 105 0.35 17.01 4.70
C ASN A 105 1.73 17.63 4.49
N GLU A 106 2.25 17.58 3.27
CA GLU A 106 3.59 18.09 2.95
C GLU A 106 3.80 19.58 3.27
N ARG A 107 2.70 20.36 3.29
CA ARG A 107 2.76 21.80 3.55
C ARG A 107 2.96 22.09 5.04
N ASP A 108 2.24 21.37 5.90
CA ASP A 108 2.12 21.71 7.32
C ASP A 108 2.78 20.68 8.26
N ASP A 109 3.02 19.43 7.83
CA ASP A 109 3.68 18.42 8.65
C ASP A 109 5.18 18.71 8.79
N GLU A 110 5.69 18.67 10.03
CA GLU A 110 7.12 18.82 10.30
C GLU A 110 7.97 17.76 9.59
N VAL A 111 9.12 18.17 9.07
CA VAL A 111 10.11 17.26 8.47
C VAL A 111 10.78 16.43 9.56
N GLY A 112 10.90 15.12 9.33
CA GLY A 112 11.50 14.18 10.27
C GLY A 112 10.54 13.12 10.79
N PRO A 113 10.99 12.28 11.74
CA PRO A 113 10.19 11.22 12.33
C PRO A 113 9.13 11.78 13.28
N ALA A 114 7.92 11.24 13.23
CA ALA A 114 6.84 11.56 14.16
C ALA A 114 6.38 10.30 14.89
N VAL A 115 7.15 9.88 15.89
CA VAL A 115 6.85 8.65 16.66
C VAL A 115 5.59 8.84 17.49
N ASP A 116 4.66 7.87 17.44
CA ASP A 116 3.45 7.94 18.25
C ASP A 116 3.74 7.61 19.73
N ALA A 117 3.41 8.55 20.62
CA ALA A 117 3.66 8.40 22.05
C ALA A 117 2.73 7.38 22.73
N SER A 118 1.62 6.97 22.10
CA SER A 118 0.69 6.01 22.71
C SER A 118 1.10 4.55 22.53
N GLY A 119 2.12 4.28 21.72
CA GLY A 119 2.56 2.93 21.38
C GLY A 119 1.56 2.14 20.53
N ARG A 120 0.47 2.76 20.07
CA ARG A 120 -0.53 2.09 19.23
C ARG A 120 -0.06 1.92 17.81
N ARG A 121 0.80 2.81 17.31
CA ARG A 121 1.32 2.80 15.95
C ARG A 121 2.80 3.19 15.94
N ALA A 122 3.50 2.90 14.86
CA ALA A 122 4.91 3.28 14.73
C ALA A 122 5.10 4.79 14.49
N SER A 123 4.19 5.42 13.73
CA SER A 123 4.26 6.84 13.36
C SER A 123 2.88 7.48 13.36
N SER A 124 2.80 8.73 13.80
CA SER A 124 1.61 9.59 13.65
C SER A 124 1.58 10.31 12.29
N LYS A 125 2.64 10.18 11.49
CA LYS A 125 2.75 10.76 10.16
C LYS A 125 2.07 9.91 9.10
N GLY A 126 1.42 10.57 8.15
CA GLY A 126 0.97 9.92 6.93
C GLY A 126 2.11 9.47 6.03
N PHE A 127 1.79 8.72 4.98
CA PHE A 127 2.81 8.17 4.07
C PHE A 127 2.50 8.37 2.58
N LEU A 128 1.36 8.97 2.23
CA LEU A 128 1.00 9.29 0.84
C LEU A 128 0.46 10.71 0.74
N PRO A 129 0.85 11.49 -0.28
CA PRO A 129 0.31 12.82 -0.51
C PRO A 129 -1.06 12.76 -1.21
N VAL A 130 -1.99 11.99 -0.65
CA VAL A 130 -3.37 11.82 -1.13
C VAL A 130 -4.29 11.69 0.08
N SER A 131 -5.48 12.29 0.02
CA SER A 131 -6.45 12.11 1.11
C SER A 131 -6.94 10.67 1.17
N MET A 132 -7.35 10.21 2.37
CA MET A 132 -7.96 8.88 2.50
C MET A 132 -9.12 8.67 1.53
N ALA A 133 -10.02 9.66 1.41
CA ALA A 133 -11.20 9.52 0.57
C ALA A 133 -10.80 9.24 -0.88
N ARG A 134 -9.84 10.00 -1.41
CA ARG A 134 -9.30 9.79 -2.76
C ARG A 134 -8.55 8.47 -2.89
N TYR A 135 -7.84 8.03 -1.85
CA TYR A 135 -7.19 6.73 -1.83
C TYR A 135 -8.21 5.58 -1.90
N LEU A 136 -9.27 5.61 -1.09
CA LEU A 136 -10.32 4.58 -1.10
C LEU A 136 -11.10 4.57 -2.42
N GLU A 137 -11.39 5.74 -3.00
CA GLU A 137 -11.99 5.84 -4.33
C GLU A 137 -11.08 5.22 -5.42
N LEU A 138 -9.77 5.46 -5.34
CA LEU A 138 -8.80 4.82 -6.24
C LEU A 138 -8.78 3.31 -6.03
N LEU A 139 -8.85 2.82 -4.78
CA LEU A 139 -8.90 1.39 -4.48
C LEU A 139 -10.17 0.72 -5.02
N ASP A 140 -11.36 1.28 -4.77
CA ASP A 140 -12.62 0.72 -5.28
C ASP A 140 -12.59 0.66 -6.81
N TRP A 141 -12.23 1.77 -7.46
CA TRP A 141 -12.14 1.80 -8.93
C TRP A 141 -11.12 0.76 -9.44
N THR A 142 -9.94 0.67 -8.83
CA THR A 142 -8.90 -0.29 -9.23
C THR A 142 -9.36 -1.73 -9.01
N GLY A 143 -10.00 -2.03 -7.88
CA GLY A 143 -10.57 -3.35 -7.58
C GLY A 143 -11.54 -3.80 -8.68
N ARG A 144 -12.45 -2.91 -9.10
CA ARG A 144 -13.37 -3.16 -10.22
C ARG A 144 -12.62 -3.42 -11.53
N GLN A 145 -11.55 -2.67 -11.83
CA GLN A 145 -10.73 -2.92 -13.02
C GLN A 145 -9.99 -4.26 -12.97
N LEU A 146 -9.65 -4.74 -11.77
CA LEU A 146 -8.94 -6.01 -11.62
C LEU A 146 -9.86 -7.22 -11.86
N CYS A 147 -11.15 -7.09 -11.52
CA CYS A 147 -12.19 -8.10 -11.78
C CYS A 147 -12.74 -8.06 -13.21
N ALA A 148 -12.66 -6.92 -13.90
CA ALA A 148 -13.18 -6.76 -15.25
C ALA A 148 -12.26 -7.34 -16.33
N ASP A 149 -12.85 -7.82 -17.43
CA ASP A 149 -12.12 -8.29 -18.61
C ASP A 149 -11.41 -7.16 -19.36
N LYS A 150 -11.90 -5.91 -19.21
CA LYS A 150 -11.35 -4.72 -19.84
C LYS A 150 -11.16 -3.62 -18.82
N VAL A 151 -10.00 -2.96 -18.90
CA VAL A 151 -9.70 -1.77 -18.11
C VAL A 151 -10.45 -0.58 -18.72
N GLY A 152 -11.38 -0.01 -17.97
CA GLY A 152 -12.09 1.23 -18.29
C GLY A 152 -11.27 2.47 -17.98
N SER A 153 -11.82 3.66 -18.25
CA SER A 153 -11.17 4.93 -17.93
C SER A 153 -11.17 5.19 -16.43
N ILE A 154 -10.08 5.77 -15.92
CA ILE A 154 -10.06 6.33 -14.57
C ILE A 154 -10.98 7.56 -14.50
N PRO A 155 -11.70 7.79 -13.38
CA PRO A 155 -12.44 9.03 -13.16
C PRO A 155 -11.54 10.27 -13.26
N GLU A 156 -12.05 11.34 -13.85
CA GLU A 156 -11.30 12.58 -14.11
C GLU A 156 -10.68 13.17 -12.84
N HIS A 157 -11.39 13.10 -11.71
CA HIS A 157 -10.91 13.62 -10.43
C HIS A 157 -9.82 12.77 -9.76
N LEU A 158 -9.59 11.53 -10.21
CA LEU A 158 -8.50 10.67 -9.75
C LEU A 158 -7.31 10.67 -10.73
N SER A 159 -7.52 11.12 -11.97
CA SER A 159 -6.48 11.23 -12.99
C SER A 159 -5.22 11.97 -12.51
N PRO A 160 -5.31 13.10 -11.76
CA PRO A 160 -4.12 13.80 -11.25
C PRO A 160 -3.21 12.93 -10.36
N ILE A 161 -3.77 11.94 -9.66
CA ILE A 161 -2.99 11.03 -8.81
C ILE A 161 -2.06 10.18 -9.66
N LEU A 162 -2.55 9.66 -10.80
CA LEU A 162 -1.75 8.83 -11.71
C LEU A 162 -0.77 9.67 -12.52
N GLN A 163 -1.17 10.87 -12.94
CA GLN A 163 -0.28 11.80 -13.64
C GLN A 163 0.93 12.18 -12.78
N ARG A 164 0.74 12.42 -11.48
CA ARG A 164 1.84 12.75 -10.56
C ARG A 164 2.89 11.64 -10.45
N ILE A 165 2.46 10.37 -10.55
CA ILE A 165 3.38 9.21 -10.50
C ILE A 165 3.86 8.78 -11.89
N GLY A 166 3.51 9.52 -12.94
CA GLY A 166 3.92 9.24 -14.31
C GLY A 166 3.34 7.95 -14.88
N LEU A 167 2.09 7.63 -14.54
CA LEU A 167 1.37 6.46 -15.05
C LEU A 167 0.07 6.87 -15.74
N ASP A 168 -0.29 6.11 -16.78
CA ASP A 168 -1.66 6.08 -17.29
C ASP A 168 -2.51 5.01 -16.57
N THR A 169 -3.77 4.94 -16.94
CA THR A 169 -4.76 3.99 -16.38
C THR A 169 -4.30 2.53 -16.54
N HIS A 170 -3.72 2.18 -17.69
CA HIS A 170 -3.30 0.82 -17.98
C HIS A 170 -2.06 0.44 -17.17
N GLY A 171 -1.03 1.29 -17.20
CA GLY A 171 0.21 1.14 -16.43
C GLY A 171 -0.05 1.01 -14.93
N TRP A 172 -1.00 1.79 -14.39
CA TRP A 172 -1.46 1.65 -13.01
C TRP A 172 -2.09 0.28 -12.72
N CYS A 173 -3.05 -0.16 -13.53
CA CYS A 173 -3.70 -1.46 -13.31
C CYS A 173 -2.71 -2.62 -13.44
N ASP A 174 -1.79 -2.52 -14.41
CA ASP A 174 -0.76 -3.52 -14.64
C ASP A 174 0.25 -3.60 -13.50
N ILE A 175 0.73 -2.47 -12.98
CA ILE A 175 1.69 -2.45 -11.88
C ILE A 175 1.06 -2.98 -10.59
N VAL A 176 -0.18 -2.60 -10.28
CA VAL A 176 -0.92 -3.11 -9.11
C VAL A 176 -1.22 -4.60 -9.26
N ARG A 177 -1.56 -5.09 -10.46
CA ARG A 177 -1.82 -6.52 -10.68
C ARG A 177 -0.54 -7.36 -10.59
N LYS A 178 0.58 -6.84 -11.12
CA LYS A 178 1.82 -7.59 -11.36
C LYS A 178 2.97 -7.18 -10.44
N PHE A 179 2.75 -6.37 -9.40
CA PHE A 179 3.81 -5.81 -8.54
C PHE A 179 4.91 -6.80 -8.13
N GLY A 180 4.55 -7.94 -7.51
CA GLY A 180 5.52 -8.95 -7.09
C GLY A 180 6.20 -9.73 -8.24
N ARG A 181 5.63 -9.65 -9.45
CA ARG A 181 6.25 -10.18 -10.67
C ARG A 181 7.25 -9.18 -11.26
N ILE A 182 6.90 -7.89 -11.30
CA ILE A 182 7.74 -6.79 -11.80
C ILE A 182 8.94 -6.61 -10.87
N PHE A 183 8.68 -6.31 -9.60
CA PHE A 183 9.72 -5.94 -8.65
C PHE A 183 10.17 -7.14 -7.81
N LYS A 184 11.47 -7.24 -7.53
CA LYS A 184 12.05 -8.34 -6.73
C LYS A 184 12.65 -7.87 -5.40
N ARG A 185 13.83 -7.25 -5.44
CA ARG A 185 14.60 -6.86 -4.24
C ARG A 185 14.37 -5.42 -3.83
N ALA A 186 14.04 -4.58 -4.80
CA ALA A 186 13.63 -3.21 -4.61
C ALA A 186 12.53 -2.89 -5.63
N ALA A 187 11.77 -1.84 -5.35
CA ALA A 187 10.69 -1.37 -6.17
C ALA A 187 10.72 0.16 -6.19
N GLY A 188 10.48 0.75 -7.36
CA GLY A 188 10.62 2.20 -7.59
C GLY A 188 10.71 2.53 -9.08
N THR A 189 10.85 3.81 -9.40
CA THR A 189 11.10 4.28 -10.77
C THR A 189 12.45 3.76 -11.30
N PRO A 190 12.68 3.79 -12.62
CA PRO A 190 13.98 3.42 -13.20
C PRO A 190 15.16 4.17 -12.57
N GLU A 191 14.99 5.46 -12.26
CA GLU A 191 16.01 6.33 -11.67
C GLU A 191 16.32 5.91 -10.22
N SER A 192 15.27 5.64 -9.43
CA SER A 192 15.39 5.14 -8.07
C SER A 192 16.10 3.79 -8.04
N LEU A 193 15.73 2.88 -8.93
CA LEU A 193 16.35 1.55 -9.05
C LEU A 193 17.82 1.63 -9.48
N ALA A 194 18.16 2.52 -10.42
CA ALA A 194 19.54 2.74 -10.83
C ALA A 194 20.39 3.29 -9.67
N SER A 195 19.87 4.28 -8.94
CA SER A 195 20.53 4.85 -7.76
C SER A 195 20.75 3.80 -6.67
N GLU A 196 19.75 2.95 -6.41
CA GLU A 196 19.85 1.85 -5.46
C GLU A 196 20.82 0.75 -5.92
N ALA A 197 20.92 0.49 -7.22
CA ALA A 197 21.91 -0.43 -7.78
C ALA A 197 23.34 0.08 -7.53
N CYS A 198 23.59 1.36 -7.85
CA CYS A 198 24.86 2.03 -7.58
C CYS A 198 25.23 1.99 -6.10
N ARG A 199 24.28 2.31 -5.20
CA ARG A 199 24.49 2.26 -3.74
C ARG A 199 24.89 0.86 -3.26
N ARG A 200 24.45 -0.20 -3.93
CA ARG A 200 24.78 -1.60 -3.62
C ARG A 200 26.03 -2.11 -4.35
N GLY A 201 26.69 -1.30 -5.18
CA GLY A 201 27.78 -1.75 -6.04
C GLY A 201 27.34 -2.77 -7.09
N GLN A 202 26.08 -2.70 -7.55
CA GLN A 202 25.51 -3.59 -8.57
C GLN A 202 25.27 -2.82 -9.87
N GLY A 203 25.39 -3.50 -11.01
CA GLY A 203 25.12 -2.88 -12.31
C GLY A 203 23.64 -2.64 -12.62
N TRP A 204 22.73 -3.36 -11.94
CA TRP A 204 21.29 -3.26 -12.19
C TRP A 204 20.47 -3.89 -11.04
N LEU A 205 19.17 -3.56 -11.00
CA LEU A 205 18.16 -4.23 -10.19
C LEU A 205 16.99 -4.69 -11.08
N CYS A 206 16.46 -5.88 -10.79
CA CYS A 206 15.40 -6.48 -11.60
C CYS A 206 14.06 -5.75 -11.40
N ALA A 207 13.56 -5.14 -12.47
CA ALA A 207 12.22 -4.58 -12.58
C ALA A 207 11.73 -4.68 -14.04
N ARG A 208 11.63 -5.90 -14.57
CA ARG A 208 11.16 -6.12 -15.95
C ARG A 208 9.73 -5.63 -16.09
N GLU A 209 9.43 -4.97 -17.21
CA GLU A 209 8.09 -4.42 -17.50
C GLU A 209 7.64 -3.36 -16.49
N ASN A 210 8.59 -2.67 -15.82
CA ASN A 210 8.25 -1.54 -14.95
C ASN A 210 7.59 -0.42 -15.78
N PRO A 211 6.30 -0.11 -15.56
CA PRO A 211 5.63 0.91 -16.34
C PRO A 211 5.92 2.34 -15.85
N LEU A 212 6.56 2.48 -14.68
CA LEU A 212 6.94 3.79 -14.13
C LEU A 212 7.95 4.46 -15.07
N GLY A 213 7.68 5.71 -15.44
CA GLY A 213 8.55 6.52 -16.30
C GLY A 213 8.39 6.28 -17.81
N LEU A 214 7.47 5.41 -18.24
CA LEU A 214 7.19 5.18 -19.67
C LEU A 214 6.29 6.25 -20.30
N SER A 215 5.64 7.11 -19.50
CA SER A 215 4.73 8.16 -20.00
C SER A 215 5.45 9.46 -20.42
N SER A 216 6.78 9.43 -20.57
CA SER A 216 7.59 10.58 -21.01
C SER A 216 7.90 10.55 -22.51
N VAL A 217 6.93 10.16 -23.35
CA VAL A 217 7.02 10.24 -24.82
C VAL A 217 5.80 10.93 -25.38
#